data_AF-R5LHE2-F1
#
_entry.id   AF-R5LHE2-F1
#
_cell.length_a   1.000
_cell.length_b   1.000
_cell.length_c   1.000
_cell.angle_alpha   90.00
_cell.angle_beta   90.00
_cell.angle_gamma   90.00
#
_symmetry.space_group_name_H-M   'P 1'
#
loop_
_entity.id
_entity.type
_entity.pdbx_description
1 polymer ?
#
loop_
_entity_poly.entity_id
_entity_poly.type
_entity_poly.pdbx_seq_one_letter_code
_entity_poly.pdbx_strand_id
1 'polypeptide(L)'
;MGRFSTTVHVKDNVGRIEFINSFCGIMKNHGFVPCSEDEAEQSYVFAFGDGWVTLVNKDYKDDRLKAGDDAMNMSAALKTSAFMMDVIDSDFAYIHLFAPNGGKDGVAVGDTSGYGVEKPKRGKQKFWKPLLAEGKTWEQFSETVAKNAVFVEETLVEMAEELKIDPDYIYADFNELMNLAGENKNVQPFYFKNAAGKRVTLKAAFKRVFGEALEPLGFKLIKGKYPYFVRVVPGGEIIHIISYMEEWCPDRGKKAFNVIGGIATVYRHKIDLGVSPKDNCDWLYTIAKFYWMTTPKSEYDKEYGQSICHFMFDENSESSLYDAVNYTLELTRKHILPQLSTAVDIRSSLSYLKRIGYNCCINNFDRDLSFGGCGNADEGFLYIVADDEELKGMLESQINGTIPTTEEEHQRAVEHYEFFNDPVIHPKVLLEIERRKAQNTEILKSYGLSL
;
A
#
# COMPACT_ATOMS: atom_id res chain seq x y z
N MET A 1 20.79 -9.84 9.33
CA MET A 1 20.48 -9.49 7.92
C MET A 1 21.02 -8.09 7.71
N GLY A 2 21.87 -7.89 6.71
CA GLY A 2 22.41 -6.56 6.39
C GLY A 2 21.35 -5.64 5.80
N ARG A 3 21.68 -4.36 5.71
CA ARG A 3 20.80 -3.35 5.14
C ARG A 3 20.95 -3.31 3.61
N PHE A 4 19.86 -3.04 2.90
CA PHE A 4 19.90 -2.73 1.47
C PHE A 4 19.45 -1.29 1.28
N SER A 5 20.30 -0.46 0.69
CA SER A 5 20.05 0.97 0.53
C SER A 5 20.77 1.51 -0.69
N THR A 6 20.12 2.42 -1.40
CA THR A 6 20.71 3.11 -2.54
C THR A 6 20.57 4.60 -2.33
N THR A 7 21.68 5.34 -2.45
CA THR A 7 21.74 6.79 -2.25
C THR A 7 22.51 7.46 -3.38
N VAL A 8 22.26 8.75 -3.56
CA VAL A 8 23.07 9.62 -4.42
C VAL A 8 23.69 10.72 -3.57
N HIS A 9 24.98 10.96 -3.73
CA HIS A 9 25.72 12.01 -3.04
C HIS A 9 26.29 12.97 -4.07
N VAL A 10 25.96 14.25 -3.96
CA VAL A 10 26.41 15.31 -4.87
C VAL A 10 27.23 16.32 -4.10
N LYS A 11 28.46 16.60 -4.55
CA LYS A 11 29.35 17.57 -3.89
C LYS A 11 28.78 18.96 -4.07
N ASP A 12 28.39 19.61 -2.97
CA ASP A 12 27.80 20.94 -3.01
C ASP A 12 28.89 22.01 -3.18
N ASN A 13 28.76 22.79 -4.23
CA ASN A 13 29.61 23.94 -4.56
C ASN A 13 28.80 25.20 -4.92
N VAL A 14 27.46 25.14 -4.82
CA VAL A 14 26.55 26.22 -5.26
C VAL A 14 25.59 26.67 -4.16
N GLY A 15 25.45 25.91 -3.09
CA GLY A 15 24.55 26.18 -1.97
C GLY A 15 23.10 25.78 -2.27
N ARG A 16 22.31 25.69 -1.19
CA ARG A 16 20.97 25.09 -1.17
C ARG A 16 20.01 25.57 -2.26
N ILE A 17 19.90 26.88 -2.47
CA ILE A 17 18.92 27.44 -3.42
C ILE A 17 19.28 27.05 -4.86
N GLU A 18 20.54 27.22 -5.25
CA GLU A 18 20.99 26.92 -6.61
C GLU A 18 21.02 25.42 -6.89
N PHE A 19 21.33 24.62 -5.87
CA PHE A 19 21.20 23.16 -5.93
C PHE A 19 19.76 22.74 -6.27
N ILE A 20 18.78 23.25 -5.50
CA ILE A 20 17.36 22.93 -5.70
C ILE A 20 16.89 23.40 -7.09
N ASN A 21 17.29 24.61 -7.51
CA ASN A 21 16.95 25.13 -8.83
C ASN A 21 17.51 24.25 -9.96
N SER A 22 18.76 23.80 -9.82
CA SER A 22 19.41 22.92 -10.79
C SER A 22 18.71 21.56 -10.87
N PHE A 23 18.36 20.97 -9.72
CA PHE A 23 17.59 19.73 -9.68
C PHE A 23 16.19 19.91 -10.30
N CYS A 24 15.48 20.99 -9.98
CA CYS A 24 14.20 21.30 -10.61
C CYS A 24 14.33 21.49 -12.14
N GLY A 25 15.44 22.06 -12.61
CA GLY A 25 15.76 22.19 -14.03
C GLY A 25 15.94 20.83 -14.72
N ILE A 26 16.65 19.89 -14.07
CA ILE A 26 16.77 18.50 -14.54
C ILE A 26 15.40 17.85 -14.61
N MET A 27 14.61 17.93 -13.54
CA MET A 27 13.26 17.38 -13.50
C MET A 27 12.38 17.96 -14.60
N LYS A 28 12.47 19.27 -14.86
CA LYS A 28 11.77 19.93 -15.96
C LYS A 28 12.18 19.40 -17.33
N ASN A 29 13.48 19.17 -17.56
CA ASN A 29 13.97 18.56 -18.80
C ASN A 29 13.47 17.12 -18.97
N HIS A 30 13.23 16.42 -17.86
CA HIS A 30 12.59 15.10 -17.83
C HIS A 30 11.06 15.16 -17.85
N GLY A 31 10.47 16.34 -18.09
CA GLY A 31 9.02 16.50 -18.19
C GLY A 31 8.31 16.50 -16.84
N PHE A 32 8.96 16.92 -15.76
CA PHE A 32 8.37 17.04 -14.43
C PHE A 32 8.38 18.47 -13.90
N VAL A 33 7.42 18.82 -13.06
CA VAL A 33 7.35 20.11 -12.35
C VAL A 33 7.10 19.88 -10.86
N PRO A 34 7.60 20.79 -9.97
CA PRO A 34 7.30 20.72 -8.55
C PRO A 34 5.79 20.71 -8.26
N CYS A 35 5.39 19.97 -7.22
CA CYS A 35 3.99 19.85 -6.79
C CYS A 35 3.87 19.60 -5.28
N SER A 36 2.65 19.43 -4.78
CA SER A 36 2.39 18.97 -3.41
C SER A 36 2.51 17.44 -3.29
N GLU A 37 2.72 16.94 -2.09
CA GLU A 37 2.82 15.50 -1.79
C GLU A 37 1.64 14.67 -2.37
N ASP A 38 0.41 15.16 -2.23
CA ASP A 38 -0.79 14.48 -2.74
C ASP A 38 -0.83 14.31 -4.27
N GLU A 39 -0.01 15.06 -5.00
CA GLU A 39 0.08 15.03 -6.47
C GLU A 39 1.36 14.36 -6.96
N ALA A 40 2.23 13.90 -6.05
CA ALA A 40 3.57 13.44 -6.38
C ALA A 40 3.55 12.12 -7.16
N GLU A 41 4.14 12.14 -8.36
CA GLU A 41 4.52 10.93 -9.11
C GLU A 41 5.95 10.50 -8.79
N GLN A 42 6.78 11.45 -8.36
CA GLN A 42 8.17 11.25 -7.96
C GLN A 42 8.41 11.96 -6.62
N SER A 43 8.98 11.22 -5.66
CA SER A 43 9.24 11.72 -4.31
C SER A 43 10.71 11.56 -3.96
N TYR A 44 11.34 12.68 -3.62
CA TYR A 44 12.74 12.78 -3.25
C TYR A 44 12.87 13.36 -1.85
N VAL A 45 13.94 13.01 -1.14
CA VAL A 45 14.38 13.72 0.07
C VAL A 45 15.82 14.14 -0.10
N PHE A 46 16.11 15.40 0.20
CA PHE A 46 17.46 15.95 0.20
C PHE A 46 17.90 16.20 1.64
N ALA A 47 19.06 15.66 1.99
CA ALA A 47 19.75 15.97 3.23
C ALA A 47 21.00 16.81 2.91
N PHE A 48 20.99 18.06 3.37
CA PHE A 48 22.07 19.03 3.13
C PHE A 48 23.13 18.93 4.24
N GLY A 49 24.29 18.37 3.91
CA GLY A 49 25.45 18.29 4.80
C GLY A 49 26.48 19.39 4.55
N ASP A 50 27.62 19.31 5.25
CA ASP A 50 28.74 20.26 5.11
C ASP A 50 29.65 19.90 3.91
N GLY A 51 29.14 20.20 2.71
CA GLY A 51 29.85 20.06 1.44
C GLY A 51 29.31 18.94 0.53
N TRP A 52 28.29 18.20 0.96
CA TRP A 52 27.58 17.22 0.16
C TRP A 52 26.07 17.34 0.39
N VAL A 53 25.30 17.09 -0.66
CA VAL A 53 23.86 16.85 -0.56
C VAL A 53 23.62 15.37 -0.85
N THR A 54 22.95 14.70 0.07
CA THR A 54 22.49 13.32 -0.10
C THR A 54 21.05 13.35 -0.62
N LEU A 55 20.78 12.57 -1.66
CA LEU A 55 19.49 12.43 -2.30
C LEU A 55 19.06 10.98 -2.19
N VAL A 56 17.82 10.78 -1.75
CA VAL A 56 17.13 9.49 -1.79
C VAL A 56 15.81 9.66 -2.53
N ASN A 57 15.41 8.62 -3.25
CA ASN A 57 14.14 8.55 -3.94
C ASN A 57 13.42 7.27 -3.54
N LYS A 58 12.09 7.36 -3.43
CA LYS A 58 11.24 6.23 -3.03
C LYS A 58 11.41 5.00 -3.94
N ASP A 59 11.72 5.22 -5.21
CA ASP A 59 11.79 4.19 -6.25
C ASP A 59 13.20 3.61 -6.43
N TYR A 60 14.25 4.15 -5.76
CA TYR A 60 15.63 3.64 -5.93
C TYR A 60 15.79 2.16 -5.57
N LYS A 61 14.97 1.66 -4.64
CA LYS A 61 14.97 0.25 -4.25
C LYS A 61 14.57 -0.67 -5.42
N ASP A 62 13.64 -0.20 -6.26
CA ASP A 62 13.06 -0.96 -7.36
C ASP A 62 13.74 -0.64 -8.71
N ASP A 63 14.37 0.53 -8.83
CA ASP A 63 15.10 0.98 -10.02
C ASP A 63 16.47 1.61 -9.66
N ARG A 64 17.50 0.78 -9.61
CA ARG A 64 18.88 1.19 -9.31
C ARG A 64 19.51 2.05 -10.42
N LEU A 65 19.04 1.93 -11.67
CA LEU A 65 19.57 2.72 -12.79
C LEU A 65 19.23 4.20 -12.61
N LYS A 66 18.05 4.47 -12.05
CA LYS A 66 17.59 5.82 -11.72
C LYS A 66 18.57 6.58 -10.82
N ALA A 67 19.16 5.94 -9.81
CA ALA A 67 20.15 6.57 -8.92
C ALA A 67 21.43 6.96 -9.69
N GLY A 68 21.87 6.11 -10.61
CA GLY A 68 23.00 6.40 -11.49
C GLY A 68 22.72 7.57 -12.44
N ASP A 69 21.51 7.62 -13.02
CA ASP A 69 21.09 8.72 -13.88
C ASP A 69 20.98 10.04 -13.11
N ASP A 70 20.39 10.03 -11.91
CA ASP A 70 20.30 11.22 -11.06
C ASP A 70 21.69 11.75 -10.67
N ALA A 71 22.61 10.86 -10.28
CA ALA A 71 24.00 11.24 -9.99
C ALA A 71 24.71 11.85 -11.21
N MET A 72 24.57 11.23 -12.39
CA MET A 72 25.16 11.70 -13.64
C MET A 72 24.61 13.08 -14.04
N ASN A 73 23.29 13.24 -13.99
CA ASN A 73 22.63 14.49 -14.37
C ASN A 73 22.98 15.62 -13.42
N MET A 74 23.05 15.35 -12.11
CA MET A 74 23.48 16.34 -11.12
C MET A 74 24.95 16.75 -11.28
N SER A 75 25.84 15.78 -11.50
CA SER A 75 27.25 16.06 -11.79
C SER A 75 27.40 16.98 -13.00
N ALA A 76 26.65 16.70 -14.08
CA ALA A 76 26.69 17.50 -15.30
C ALA A 76 26.09 18.90 -15.11
N ALA A 77 24.93 19.02 -14.44
CA ALA A 77 24.24 20.29 -14.25
C ALA A 77 25.03 21.25 -13.35
N LEU A 78 25.60 20.74 -12.25
CA LEU A 78 26.35 21.54 -11.28
C LEU A 78 27.86 21.62 -11.57
N LYS A 79 28.33 20.90 -12.59
CA LYS A 79 29.76 20.77 -12.93
C LYS A 79 30.58 20.39 -11.69
N THR A 80 30.08 19.41 -10.96
CA THR A 80 30.64 18.94 -9.68
C THR A 80 30.74 17.41 -9.67
N SER A 81 31.39 16.84 -8.66
CA SER A 81 31.43 15.39 -8.48
C SER A 81 30.13 14.90 -7.86
N ALA A 82 29.59 13.80 -8.36
CA ALA A 82 28.49 13.09 -7.75
C ALA A 82 28.70 11.59 -7.83
N PHE A 83 28.20 10.83 -6.88
CA PHE A 83 28.23 9.38 -6.96
C PHE A 83 26.93 8.75 -6.50
N MET A 84 26.61 7.60 -7.08
CA MET A 84 25.59 6.71 -6.53
C MET A 84 26.31 5.68 -5.63
N MET A 85 25.71 5.33 -4.51
CA MET A 85 26.15 4.24 -3.65
C MET A 85 24.99 3.25 -3.48
N ASP A 86 25.30 1.97 -3.64
CA ASP A 86 24.35 0.87 -3.55
C ASP A 86 24.89 -0.20 -2.60
N VAL A 87 24.22 -0.43 -1.47
CA VAL A 87 24.51 -1.54 -0.56
C VAL A 87 23.83 -2.79 -1.12
N ILE A 88 24.64 -3.69 -1.63
CA ILE A 88 24.19 -4.84 -2.42
C ILE A 88 24.01 -6.07 -1.53
N ASP A 89 24.84 -6.19 -0.48
CA ASP A 89 24.81 -7.28 0.50
C ASP A 89 25.29 -6.77 1.87
N SER A 90 25.21 -7.61 2.91
CA SER A 90 25.60 -7.19 4.26
C SER A 90 27.05 -6.74 4.38
N ASP A 91 27.94 -7.32 3.60
CA ASP A 91 29.39 -7.09 3.64
C ASP A 91 29.91 -6.35 2.40
N PHE A 92 29.01 -5.85 1.53
CA PHE A 92 29.39 -5.28 0.24
C PHE A 92 28.51 -4.12 -0.25
N ALA A 93 29.17 -3.03 -0.63
CA ALA A 93 28.56 -1.89 -1.30
C ALA A 93 29.37 -1.48 -2.54
N TYR A 94 28.68 -0.97 -3.55
CA TYR A 94 29.31 -0.48 -4.76
C TYR A 94 29.02 1.02 -4.95
N ILE A 95 30.06 1.77 -5.31
CA ILE A 95 29.97 3.21 -5.55
C ILE A 95 30.36 3.54 -6.99
N HIS A 96 29.49 4.25 -7.70
CA HIS A 96 29.74 4.74 -9.05
C HIS A 96 29.90 6.27 -9.05
N LEU A 97 31.11 6.75 -9.34
CA LEU A 97 31.47 8.15 -9.36
C LEU A 97 31.37 8.76 -10.77
N PHE A 98 30.77 9.94 -10.83
CA PHE A 98 30.69 10.85 -11.97
C PHE A 98 31.47 12.12 -11.64
N ALA A 99 32.54 12.38 -12.39
CA ALA A 99 33.41 13.52 -12.22
C ALA A 99 32.92 14.74 -13.05
N PRO A 100 33.26 15.98 -12.63
CA PRO A 100 32.82 17.22 -13.30
C PRO A 100 33.12 17.30 -14.81
N ASN A 101 34.16 16.58 -15.25
CA ASN A 101 34.64 16.56 -16.63
C ASN A 101 34.08 15.39 -17.46
N GLY A 102 33.02 14.73 -16.98
CA GLY A 102 32.41 13.56 -17.62
C GLY A 102 33.20 12.26 -17.40
N GLY A 103 34.28 12.29 -16.63
CA GLY A 103 34.99 11.08 -16.21
C GLY A 103 34.13 10.21 -15.31
N LYS A 104 34.28 8.89 -15.44
CA LYS A 104 33.59 7.91 -14.58
C LYS A 104 34.63 7.04 -13.88
N ASP A 105 34.36 6.71 -12.63
CA ASP A 105 35.14 5.75 -11.85
C ASP A 105 34.20 4.98 -10.90
N GLY A 106 34.71 4.00 -10.17
CA GLY A 106 33.91 3.35 -9.15
C GLY A 106 34.75 2.53 -8.21
N VAL A 107 34.22 2.35 -7.01
CA VAL A 107 34.82 1.53 -5.97
C VAL A 107 33.88 0.45 -5.48
N ALA A 108 34.46 -0.64 -4.99
CA ALA A 108 33.76 -1.72 -4.34
C ALA A 108 34.25 -1.78 -2.89
N VAL A 109 33.35 -1.53 -1.95
CA VAL A 109 33.62 -1.41 -0.52
C VAL A 109 33.22 -2.70 0.17
N GLY A 110 34.13 -3.29 0.95
CA GLY A 110 33.89 -4.55 1.64
C GLY A 110 34.31 -5.80 0.85
N ASP A 111 33.70 -6.96 1.17
CA ASP A 111 34.10 -8.25 0.61
C ASP A 111 33.38 -8.54 -0.72
N THR A 112 34.14 -8.54 -1.81
CA THR A 112 33.63 -8.81 -3.16
C THR A 112 33.84 -10.24 -3.63
N SER A 113 34.41 -11.12 -2.79
CA SER A 113 34.85 -12.47 -3.18
C SER A 113 33.69 -13.37 -3.60
N GLY A 114 32.52 -13.22 -2.97
CA GLY A 114 31.28 -13.91 -3.35
C GLY A 114 30.74 -13.56 -4.73
N TYR A 115 31.22 -12.47 -5.33
CA TYR A 115 30.76 -11.93 -6.61
C TYR A 115 31.83 -12.03 -7.72
N GLY A 116 32.85 -12.88 -7.53
CA GLY A 116 33.86 -13.18 -8.56
C GLY A 116 34.90 -12.07 -8.80
N VAL A 117 35.03 -11.13 -7.87
CA VAL A 117 36.01 -10.04 -7.94
C VAL A 117 37.18 -10.36 -6.99
N GLU A 118 38.30 -10.83 -7.56
CA GLU A 118 39.48 -11.29 -6.79
C GLU A 118 40.25 -10.18 -6.08
N LYS A 119 40.10 -8.92 -6.51
CA LYS A 119 40.79 -7.76 -5.91
C LYS A 119 39.81 -6.62 -5.68
N PRO A 120 39.82 -5.98 -4.49
CA PRO A 120 38.96 -4.84 -4.20
C PRO A 120 39.15 -3.75 -5.27
N LYS A 121 38.03 -3.29 -5.84
CA LYS A 121 38.07 -2.19 -6.80
C LYS A 121 38.28 -0.90 -6.02
N ARG A 122 39.53 -0.48 -5.86
CA ARG A 122 39.92 0.70 -5.06
C ARG A 122 39.71 2.04 -5.77
N GLY A 123 39.35 2.04 -7.05
CA GLY A 123 39.24 3.26 -7.85
C GLY A 123 40.60 3.86 -8.20
N LYS A 124 40.61 5.02 -8.86
CA LYS A 124 41.83 5.72 -9.29
C LYS A 124 42.03 6.98 -8.47
N GLN A 125 43.23 7.13 -7.91
CA GLN A 125 43.63 8.27 -7.07
C GLN A 125 43.22 9.64 -7.63
N LYS A 126 43.37 9.84 -8.96
CA LYS A 126 43.04 11.10 -9.63
C LYS A 126 41.58 11.55 -9.48
N PHE A 127 40.65 10.63 -9.24
CA PHE A 127 39.22 10.94 -9.11
C PHE A 127 38.80 11.14 -7.66
N TRP A 128 39.34 10.33 -6.73
CA TRP A 128 38.92 10.29 -5.34
C TRP A 128 39.72 11.21 -4.42
N LYS A 129 41.03 11.36 -4.65
CA LYS A 129 41.89 12.23 -3.83
C LYS A 129 41.35 13.68 -3.72
N PRO A 130 40.79 14.30 -4.78
CA PRO A 130 40.20 15.65 -4.67
C PRO A 130 38.93 15.74 -3.82
N LEU A 131 38.30 14.62 -3.47
CA LEU A 131 37.04 14.56 -2.71
C LEU A 131 37.26 14.40 -1.21
N LEU A 132 38.48 14.07 -0.79
CA LEU A 132 38.82 13.77 0.58
C LEU A 132 38.74 15.03 1.46
N ALA A 133 38.31 14.83 2.70
CA ALA A 133 38.30 15.83 3.74
C ALA A 133 39.72 16.31 4.06
N GLU A 134 39.82 17.51 4.64
CA GLU A 134 41.11 18.07 5.06
C GLU A 134 41.83 17.12 6.03
N GLY A 135 43.11 16.86 5.76
CA GLY A 135 43.93 15.95 6.56
C GLY A 135 43.79 14.45 6.22
N LYS A 136 42.88 14.06 5.32
CA LYS A 136 42.73 12.67 4.88
C LYS A 136 43.56 12.39 3.62
N THR A 137 44.11 11.18 3.51
CA THR A 137 44.98 10.77 2.39
C THR A 137 44.32 9.75 1.47
N TRP A 138 44.84 9.64 0.24
CA TRP A 138 44.38 8.62 -0.70
C TRP A 138 44.63 7.21 -0.18
N GLU A 139 45.75 7.02 0.52
CA GLU A 139 46.15 5.74 1.09
C GLU A 139 45.15 5.30 2.17
N GLN A 140 44.72 6.21 3.05
CA GLN A 140 43.65 5.95 4.03
C GLN A 140 42.35 5.54 3.34
N PHE A 141 41.88 6.33 2.38
CA PHE A 141 40.65 5.99 1.63
C PHE A 141 40.74 4.65 0.90
N SER A 142 41.87 4.39 0.25
CA SER A 142 42.14 3.14 -0.48
C SER A 142 42.17 1.91 0.45
N GLU A 143 42.61 2.09 1.70
CA GLU A 143 42.57 1.06 2.74
C GLU A 143 41.16 0.86 3.28
N THR A 144 40.42 1.94 3.56
CA THR A 144 39.01 1.90 3.99
C THR A 144 38.14 1.18 2.96
N VAL A 145 38.27 1.49 1.67
CA VAL A 145 37.57 0.77 0.58
C VAL A 145 37.86 -0.73 0.61
N ALA A 146 39.09 -1.13 0.92
CA ALA A 146 39.52 -2.52 0.91
C ALA A 146 39.36 -3.24 2.26
N LYS A 147 38.71 -2.60 3.24
CA LYS A 147 38.48 -3.17 4.56
C LYS A 147 37.41 -4.25 4.48
N ASN A 148 37.76 -5.48 4.86
CA ASN A 148 36.80 -6.56 4.99
C ASN A 148 36.07 -6.44 6.34
N ALA A 149 34.87 -5.87 6.31
CA ALA A 149 33.97 -5.81 7.45
C ALA A 149 32.85 -6.85 7.30
N VAL A 150 32.34 -7.35 8.43
CA VAL A 150 31.16 -8.23 8.46
C VAL A 150 29.91 -7.47 8.03
N PHE A 151 29.85 -6.18 8.37
CA PHE A 151 28.81 -5.24 7.98
C PHE A 151 29.46 -4.05 7.27
N VAL A 152 29.12 -3.84 6.01
CA VAL A 152 29.72 -2.79 5.17
C VAL A 152 29.35 -1.39 5.65
N GLU A 153 28.24 -1.26 6.38
CA GLU A 153 27.77 -0.01 6.97
C GLU A 153 28.83 0.63 7.89
N GLU A 154 29.57 -0.18 8.66
CA GLU A 154 30.67 0.31 9.51
C GLU A 154 31.78 0.94 8.68
N THR A 155 32.15 0.29 7.58
CA THR A 155 33.14 0.82 6.62
C THR A 155 32.64 2.06 5.91
N LEU A 156 31.33 2.13 5.60
CA LEU A 156 30.72 3.32 4.99
C LEU A 156 30.69 4.51 5.95
N VAL A 157 30.52 4.30 7.27
CA VAL A 157 30.66 5.36 8.28
C VAL A 157 32.08 5.92 8.30
N GLU A 158 33.09 5.04 8.31
CA GLU A 158 34.50 5.47 8.25
C GLU A 158 34.79 6.25 6.96
N MET A 159 34.26 5.77 5.83
CA MET A 159 34.35 6.47 4.53
C MET A 159 33.63 7.82 4.54
N ALA A 160 32.51 7.95 5.26
CA ALA A 160 31.76 9.20 5.36
C ALA A 160 32.64 10.30 6.00
N GLU A 161 33.41 9.97 7.04
CA GLU A 161 34.38 10.91 7.63
C GLU A 161 35.46 11.33 6.63
N GLU A 162 35.95 10.38 5.82
CA GLU A 162 36.99 10.65 4.81
C GLU A 162 36.49 11.53 3.67
N LEU A 163 35.20 11.45 3.33
CA LEU A 163 34.57 12.25 2.28
C LEU A 163 33.90 13.52 2.81
N LYS A 164 33.84 13.70 4.14
CA LYS A 164 33.07 14.76 4.82
C LYS A 164 31.57 14.69 4.51
N ILE A 165 31.02 13.47 4.49
CA ILE A 165 29.58 13.20 4.42
C ILE A 165 29.11 12.91 5.83
N ASP A 166 27.90 13.36 6.18
CA ASP A 166 27.31 13.03 7.47
C ASP A 166 27.13 11.49 7.56
N PRO A 167 27.68 10.82 8.59
CA PRO A 167 27.53 9.38 8.78
C PRO A 167 26.08 8.90 8.73
N ASP A 168 25.13 9.72 9.21
CA ASP A 168 23.72 9.36 9.22
C ASP A 168 23.10 9.41 7.82
N TYR A 169 23.75 10.05 6.84
CA TYR A 169 23.25 10.17 5.47
C TYR A 169 23.89 9.19 4.50
N ILE A 170 25.11 8.70 4.76
CA ILE A 170 25.91 7.96 3.76
C ILE A 170 25.15 6.75 3.19
N TYR A 171 24.40 6.00 4.02
CA TYR A 171 23.57 4.85 3.60
C TYR A 171 22.08 4.97 3.99
N ALA A 172 21.59 6.18 4.28
CA ALA A 172 20.20 6.37 4.65
C ALA A 172 19.24 5.93 3.54
N ASP A 173 18.05 5.45 3.90
CA ASP A 173 16.98 5.19 2.94
C ASP A 173 15.93 6.30 2.94
N PHE A 174 15.00 6.19 1.99
CA PHE A 174 13.95 7.17 1.80
C PHE A 174 13.10 7.38 3.06
N ASN A 175 12.72 6.32 3.76
CA ASN A 175 11.82 6.44 4.92
C ASN A 175 12.54 7.07 6.11
N GLU A 176 13.82 6.74 6.31
CA GLU A 176 14.62 7.35 7.37
C GLU A 176 14.79 8.86 7.18
N LEU A 177 15.18 9.31 5.98
CA LEU A 177 15.29 10.74 5.72
C LEU A 177 13.92 11.43 5.71
N MET A 178 12.85 10.77 5.24
CA MET A 178 11.49 11.32 5.34
C MET A 178 11.07 11.57 6.79
N ASN A 179 11.37 10.65 7.71
CA ASN A 179 11.05 10.83 9.13
C ASN A 179 11.80 12.03 9.74
N LEU A 180 13.04 12.28 9.32
CA LEU A 180 13.84 13.42 9.78
C LEU A 180 13.36 14.78 9.24
N ALA A 181 12.63 14.82 8.12
CA ALA A 181 12.23 16.07 7.48
C ALA A 181 11.38 17.02 8.36
N GLY A 182 10.68 16.50 9.37
CA GLY A 182 9.91 17.29 10.32
C GLY A 182 10.73 17.86 11.49
N GLU A 183 11.90 17.28 11.75
CA GLU A 183 12.72 17.56 12.94
C GLU A 183 14.02 18.28 12.58
N ASN A 184 14.59 17.95 11.42
CA ASN A 184 15.87 18.45 10.96
C ASN A 184 15.68 19.39 9.76
N LYS A 185 15.94 20.69 9.97
CA LYS A 185 15.86 21.74 8.94
C LYS A 185 16.77 21.52 7.72
N ASN A 186 17.79 20.67 7.85
CA ASN A 186 18.70 20.32 6.77
C ASN A 186 18.16 19.18 5.90
N VAL A 187 17.06 18.55 6.28
CA VAL A 187 16.39 17.50 5.51
C VAL A 187 15.08 18.04 4.97
N GLN A 188 14.85 17.90 3.66
CA GLN A 188 13.65 18.45 3.02
C GLN A 188 13.13 17.53 1.91
N PRO A 189 11.82 17.22 1.89
CA PRO A 189 11.19 16.45 0.84
C PRO A 189 10.86 17.34 -0.37
N PHE A 190 10.94 16.76 -1.55
CA PHE A 190 10.61 17.38 -2.82
C PHE A 190 9.74 16.44 -3.66
N TYR A 191 8.68 17.00 -4.22
CA TYR A 191 7.64 16.26 -4.92
C TYR A 191 7.47 16.78 -6.33
N PHE A 192 7.38 15.88 -7.30
CA PHE A 192 7.27 16.23 -8.70
C PHE A 192 6.14 15.45 -9.39
N LYS A 193 5.46 16.13 -10.32
CA LYS A 193 4.41 15.56 -11.20
C LYS A 193 4.75 15.83 -12.66
N ASN A 194 4.18 15.07 -13.59
CA ASN A 194 4.43 15.29 -15.01
C ASN A 194 3.95 16.68 -15.47
N ALA A 195 4.76 17.35 -16.29
CA ALA A 195 4.55 18.70 -16.81
C ALA A 195 3.50 18.77 -17.93
N ALA A 196 3.21 17.65 -18.61
CA ALA A 196 2.28 17.56 -19.74
C ALA A 196 0.79 17.73 -19.37
N GLY A 197 0.50 18.36 -18.23
CA GLY A 197 -0.82 18.30 -17.60
C GLY A 197 -0.98 16.99 -16.84
N LYS A 198 -1.84 17.04 -15.82
CA LYS A 198 -2.14 15.91 -14.93
C LYS A 198 -2.66 14.77 -15.80
N ARG A 199 -1.87 13.72 -16.05
CA ARG A 199 -2.45 12.45 -16.47
C ARG A 199 -3.40 12.05 -15.36
N VAL A 200 -4.70 12.02 -15.67
CA VAL A 200 -5.70 11.62 -14.71
C VAL A 200 -5.35 10.22 -14.25
N THR A 201 -5.06 10.06 -12.96
CA THR A 201 -4.79 8.75 -12.38
C THR A 201 -6.09 7.96 -12.28
N LEU A 202 -6.01 6.63 -12.25
CA LEU A 202 -7.19 5.79 -11.99
C LEU A 202 -7.94 6.23 -10.72
N LYS A 203 -7.20 6.55 -9.65
CA LYS A 203 -7.77 7.08 -8.41
C LYS A 203 -8.58 8.37 -8.64
N ALA A 204 -8.04 9.30 -9.41
CA ALA A 204 -8.71 10.56 -9.72
C ALA A 204 -9.94 10.36 -10.61
N ALA A 205 -9.82 9.56 -11.67
CA ALA A 205 -10.94 9.22 -12.56
C ALA A 205 -12.05 8.51 -11.80
N PHE A 206 -11.72 7.49 -11.00
CA PHE A 206 -12.68 6.75 -10.19
C PHE A 206 -13.40 7.67 -9.19
N LYS A 207 -12.66 8.47 -8.41
CA LYS A 207 -13.26 9.42 -7.46
C LYS A 207 -14.24 10.38 -8.12
N ARG A 208 -13.92 10.87 -9.32
CA ARG A 208 -14.79 11.77 -10.07
C ARG A 208 -16.04 11.05 -10.58
N VAL A 209 -15.86 10.01 -11.40
CA VAL A 209 -16.96 9.31 -12.09
C VAL A 209 -17.89 8.61 -11.09
N PHE A 210 -17.33 7.84 -10.15
CA PHE A 210 -18.14 7.17 -9.13
C PHE A 210 -18.66 8.15 -8.08
N GLY A 211 -17.94 9.22 -7.76
CA GLY A 211 -18.41 10.24 -6.83
C GLY A 211 -19.69 10.92 -7.32
N GLU A 212 -19.68 11.42 -8.55
CA GLU A 212 -20.85 12.03 -9.19
C GLU A 212 -22.03 11.05 -9.30
N ALA A 213 -21.75 9.78 -9.61
CA ALA A 213 -22.80 8.77 -9.79
C ALA A 213 -23.39 8.22 -8.48
N LEU A 214 -22.60 8.13 -7.41
CA LEU A 214 -23.01 7.51 -6.15
C LEU A 214 -23.53 8.52 -5.11
N GLU A 215 -23.18 9.81 -5.24
CA GLU A 215 -23.67 10.87 -4.34
C GLU A 215 -25.21 10.91 -4.23
N PRO A 216 -26.01 10.86 -5.32
CA PRO A 216 -27.47 10.84 -5.22
C PRO A 216 -28.03 9.61 -4.51
N LEU A 217 -27.24 8.54 -4.40
CA LEU A 217 -27.62 7.30 -3.73
C LEU A 217 -27.26 7.30 -2.24
N GLY A 218 -26.65 8.39 -1.75
CA GLY A 218 -26.27 8.57 -0.35
C GLY A 218 -24.87 8.07 0.01
N PHE A 219 -24.04 7.69 -0.97
CA PHE A 219 -22.65 7.35 -0.73
C PHE A 219 -21.80 8.60 -0.55
N LYS A 220 -20.79 8.50 0.30
CA LYS A 220 -19.79 9.53 0.56
C LYS A 220 -18.40 8.94 0.41
N LEU A 221 -17.49 9.70 -0.18
CA LEU A 221 -16.07 9.37 -0.13
C LEU A 221 -15.58 9.58 1.31
N ILE A 222 -15.05 8.53 1.93
CA ILE A 222 -14.57 8.63 3.31
C ILE A 222 -13.19 9.27 3.41
N LYS A 223 -12.82 9.72 4.61
CA LYS A 223 -11.46 10.16 4.92
C LYS A 223 -10.52 8.95 4.93
N GLY A 224 -9.47 8.99 4.11
CA GLY A 224 -8.47 7.94 4.07
C GLY A 224 -7.60 7.97 2.81
N LYS A 225 -6.57 7.12 2.81
CA LYS A 225 -5.66 6.95 1.68
C LYS A 225 -6.37 6.35 0.45
N TYR A 226 -7.27 5.40 0.67
CA TYR A 226 -7.92 4.61 -0.38
C TYR A 226 -9.32 5.14 -0.72
N PRO A 227 -9.79 5.00 -1.97
CA PRO A 227 -11.02 5.62 -2.45
C PRO A 227 -12.27 4.77 -2.16
N TYR A 228 -12.62 4.62 -0.88
CA TYR A 228 -13.87 3.97 -0.49
C TYR A 228 -15.05 4.96 -0.54
N PHE A 229 -16.06 4.62 -1.32
CA PHE A 229 -17.38 5.22 -1.23
C PHE A 229 -18.23 4.40 -0.26
N VAL A 230 -18.73 5.05 0.78
CA VAL A 230 -19.52 4.40 1.83
C VAL A 230 -20.84 5.12 2.00
N ARG A 231 -21.92 4.35 2.04
CA ARG A 231 -23.27 4.81 2.41
C ARG A 231 -23.65 4.14 3.71
N VAL A 232 -24.09 4.93 4.69
CA VAL A 232 -24.74 4.44 5.90
C VAL A 232 -26.21 4.18 5.59
N VAL A 233 -26.68 2.98 5.87
CA VAL A 233 -28.09 2.60 5.73
C VAL A 233 -28.89 3.23 6.88
N PRO A 234 -30.15 3.67 6.66
CA PRO A 234 -31.01 4.15 7.73
C PRO A 234 -31.02 3.18 8.93
N GLY A 235 -30.79 3.71 10.14
CA GLY A 235 -30.60 2.92 11.36
C GLY A 235 -29.14 2.89 11.86
N GLY A 236 -28.16 3.21 11.01
CA GLY A 236 -26.77 3.44 11.43
C GLY A 236 -25.96 2.16 11.69
N GLU A 237 -26.53 0.98 11.45
CA GLU A 237 -25.89 -0.31 11.81
C GLU A 237 -25.27 -1.04 10.62
N ILE A 238 -25.61 -0.64 9.40
CA ILE A 238 -25.17 -1.26 8.15
C ILE A 238 -24.55 -0.20 7.26
N ILE A 239 -23.44 -0.55 6.61
CA ILE A 239 -22.82 0.26 5.58
C ILE A 239 -22.74 -0.49 4.26
N HIS A 240 -23.01 0.21 3.16
CA HIS A 240 -22.75 -0.23 1.80
C HIS A 240 -21.43 0.37 1.33
N ILE A 241 -20.59 -0.42 0.67
CA ILE A 241 -19.22 -0.03 0.30
C ILE A 241 -19.00 -0.31 -1.18
N ILE A 242 -18.37 0.65 -1.87
CA ILE A 242 -17.88 0.52 -3.24
C ILE A 242 -16.46 1.10 -3.30
N SER A 243 -15.53 0.40 -3.94
CA SER A 243 -14.16 0.85 -4.18
C SER A 243 -13.59 0.18 -5.43
N TYR A 244 -12.34 0.44 -5.77
CA TYR A 244 -11.59 -0.34 -6.75
C TYR A 244 -10.29 -0.90 -6.16
N MET A 245 -9.78 -1.96 -6.77
CA MET A 245 -8.43 -2.49 -6.53
C MET A 245 -7.63 -2.53 -7.82
N GLU A 246 -6.34 -2.23 -7.74
CA GLU A 246 -5.42 -2.38 -8.86
C GLU A 246 -5.00 -3.84 -8.99
N GLU A 247 -4.87 -4.30 -10.22
CA GLU A 247 -4.50 -5.67 -10.54
C GLU A 247 -3.20 -5.71 -11.35
N TRP A 248 -2.53 -6.85 -11.27
CA TRP A 248 -1.36 -7.09 -12.10
C TRP A 248 -1.77 -7.16 -13.57
N CYS A 249 -1.02 -6.47 -14.43
CA CYS A 249 -1.24 -6.45 -15.87
C CYS A 249 0.05 -6.90 -16.59
N PRO A 250 0.01 -7.96 -17.43
CA PRO A 250 1.17 -8.39 -18.20
C PRO A 250 1.50 -7.47 -19.39
N ASP A 251 0.51 -6.71 -19.87
CA ASP A 251 0.62 -5.89 -21.08
C ASP A 251 1.40 -4.60 -20.80
N ARG A 252 2.58 -4.44 -21.42
CA ARG A 252 3.35 -3.20 -21.33
C ARG A 252 2.53 -2.01 -21.84
N GLY A 253 2.58 -0.91 -21.10
CA GLY A 253 1.81 0.29 -21.43
C GLY A 253 0.34 0.23 -21.01
N LYS A 254 -0.10 -0.83 -20.32
CA LYS A 254 -1.47 -0.94 -19.79
C LYS A 254 -1.47 -1.16 -18.30
N LYS A 255 -2.59 -0.79 -17.68
CA LYS A 255 -2.90 -1.07 -16.28
C LYS A 255 -4.23 -1.79 -16.19
N ALA A 256 -4.37 -2.61 -15.15
CA ALA A 256 -5.58 -3.38 -14.87
C ALA A 256 -6.16 -3.01 -13.50
N PHE A 257 -7.49 -3.07 -13.39
CA PHE A 257 -8.19 -2.87 -12.14
C PHE A 257 -9.51 -3.63 -12.11
N ASN A 258 -10.10 -3.69 -10.91
CA ASN A 258 -11.43 -4.20 -10.67
C ASN A 258 -12.20 -3.31 -9.71
N VAL A 259 -13.51 -3.17 -9.94
CA VAL A 259 -14.42 -2.54 -8.97
C VAL A 259 -14.96 -3.61 -8.04
N ILE A 260 -14.95 -3.30 -6.75
CA ILE A 260 -15.39 -4.19 -5.69
C ILE A 260 -16.46 -3.52 -4.85
N GLY A 261 -17.37 -4.33 -4.30
CA GLY A 261 -18.41 -3.84 -3.40
C GLY A 261 -18.86 -4.90 -2.39
N GLY A 262 -19.58 -4.44 -1.38
CA GLY A 262 -20.09 -5.31 -0.33
C GLY A 262 -20.79 -4.52 0.78
N ILE A 263 -21.18 -5.23 1.83
CA ILE A 263 -21.74 -4.63 3.03
C ILE A 263 -20.89 -4.94 4.25
N ALA A 264 -21.04 -4.12 5.28
CA ALA A 264 -20.57 -4.44 6.62
C ALA A 264 -21.58 -4.01 7.66
N THR A 265 -21.61 -4.72 8.78
CA THR A 265 -22.39 -4.32 9.95
C THR A 265 -21.48 -3.93 11.10
N VAL A 266 -21.99 -3.12 12.02
CA VAL A 266 -21.24 -2.69 13.21
C VAL A 266 -20.94 -3.86 14.19
N TYR A 267 -21.47 -5.05 13.93
CA TYR A 267 -21.35 -6.24 14.79
C TYR A 267 -20.17 -7.16 14.44
N ARG A 268 -19.53 -6.97 13.28
CA ARG A 268 -18.31 -7.72 12.93
C ARG A 268 -17.16 -7.38 13.87
N HIS A 269 -16.12 -8.21 13.89
CA HIS A 269 -14.98 -8.01 14.80
C HIS A 269 -14.29 -6.66 14.60
N LYS A 270 -13.96 -6.29 13.35
CA LYS A 270 -13.33 -5.00 13.03
C LYS A 270 -13.69 -4.57 11.60
N ILE A 271 -14.13 -3.33 11.44
CA ILE A 271 -14.16 -2.66 10.14
C ILE A 271 -12.83 -1.92 9.93
N ASP A 272 -12.09 -2.24 8.88
CA ASP A 272 -10.86 -1.53 8.52
C ASP A 272 -10.89 -1.10 7.06
N LEU A 273 -11.19 0.18 6.83
CA LEU A 273 -11.15 0.82 5.51
C LEU A 273 -9.89 1.70 5.36
N GLY A 274 -8.94 1.60 6.30
CA GLY A 274 -7.62 2.22 6.22
C GLY A 274 -6.63 1.41 5.37
N VAL A 275 -6.92 0.13 5.16
CA VAL A 275 -6.12 -0.80 4.34
C VAL A 275 -6.48 -0.75 2.85
N SER A 276 -5.64 -1.34 2.01
CA SER A 276 -5.89 -1.41 0.57
C SER A 276 -7.21 -2.15 0.29
N PRO A 277 -8.01 -1.72 -0.69
CA PRO A 277 -9.19 -2.48 -1.15
C PRO A 277 -8.87 -3.93 -1.50
N LYS A 278 -7.65 -4.21 -1.95
CA LYS A 278 -7.14 -5.57 -2.19
C LYS A 278 -7.07 -6.41 -0.91
N ASP A 279 -6.76 -5.82 0.24
CA ASP A 279 -6.67 -6.51 1.53
C ASP A 279 -8.05 -6.80 2.12
N ASN A 280 -9.12 -6.27 1.51
CA ASN A 280 -10.51 -6.53 1.86
C ASN A 280 -11.22 -7.43 0.84
N CYS A 281 -10.50 -8.07 -0.09
CA CYS A 281 -11.11 -8.90 -1.14
C CYS A 281 -11.74 -10.21 -0.64
N ASP A 282 -11.48 -10.58 0.62
CA ASP A 282 -12.11 -11.74 1.27
C ASP A 282 -13.62 -11.51 1.51
N TRP A 283 -14.06 -10.25 1.55
CA TRP A 283 -15.46 -9.88 1.86
C TRP A 283 -16.03 -8.75 0.98
N LEU A 284 -15.20 -8.05 0.20
CA LEU A 284 -15.62 -7.18 -0.89
C LEU A 284 -15.43 -7.89 -2.22
N TYR A 285 -16.51 -8.06 -2.98
CA TYR A 285 -16.54 -8.89 -4.18
C TYR A 285 -16.50 -8.06 -5.46
N THR A 286 -15.85 -8.61 -6.49
CA THR A 286 -15.76 -8.00 -7.83
C THR A 286 -17.10 -8.04 -8.56
N ILE A 287 -17.24 -7.21 -9.60
CA ILE A 287 -18.40 -7.23 -10.51
C ILE A 287 -18.68 -8.65 -11.03
N ALA A 288 -17.65 -9.35 -11.53
CA ALA A 288 -17.79 -10.72 -12.05
C ALA A 288 -18.31 -11.69 -10.99
N LYS A 289 -17.86 -11.55 -9.74
CA LYS A 289 -18.29 -12.38 -8.62
C LYS A 289 -19.77 -12.12 -8.31
N PHE A 290 -20.22 -10.86 -8.26
CA PHE A 290 -21.65 -10.54 -8.12
C PHE A 290 -22.47 -11.17 -9.24
N TYR A 291 -22.08 -10.95 -10.49
CA TYR A 291 -22.75 -11.55 -11.64
C TYR A 291 -22.85 -13.08 -11.51
N TRP A 292 -21.78 -13.77 -11.11
CA TRP A 292 -21.80 -15.21 -10.91
C TRP A 292 -22.74 -15.68 -9.79
N MET A 293 -22.76 -14.97 -8.65
CA MET A 293 -23.54 -15.40 -7.48
C MET A 293 -25.02 -15.06 -7.59
N THR A 294 -25.37 -14.02 -8.33
CA THR A 294 -26.74 -13.51 -8.37
C THR A 294 -27.47 -13.83 -9.66
N THR A 295 -26.79 -14.39 -10.65
CA THR A 295 -27.42 -14.85 -11.91
C THR A 295 -27.82 -16.31 -11.79
N PRO A 296 -29.07 -16.68 -12.12
CA PRO A 296 -29.48 -18.07 -12.17
C PRO A 296 -28.55 -18.90 -13.08
N LYS A 297 -28.24 -20.14 -12.68
CA LYS A 297 -27.34 -21.02 -13.47
C LYS A 297 -27.78 -21.20 -14.93
N SER A 298 -29.08 -21.15 -15.20
CA SER A 298 -29.66 -21.24 -16.55
C SER A 298 -29.44 -20.01 -17.42
N GLU A 299 -29.17 -18.85 -16.81
CA GLU A 299 -29.00 -17.55 -17.47
C GLU A 299 -27.52 -17.09 -17.46
N TYR A 300 -26.65 -17.82 -16.77
CA TYR A 300 -25.24 -17.48 -16.65
C TYR A 300 -24.50 -17.68 -17.98
N ASP A 301 -24.19 -16.58 -18.64
CA ASP A 301 -23.26 -16.53 -19.77
C ASP A 301 -21.81 -16.52 -19.27
N LYS A 302 -21.06 -17.59 -19.61
CA LYS A 302 -19.66 -17.78 -19.24
C LYS A 302 -18.72 -16.81 -19.97
N GLU A 303 -18.97 -16.51 -21.25
CA GLU A 303 -18.12 -15.60 -22.03
C GLU A 303 -18.28 -14.17 -21.51
N TYR A 304 -19.52 -13.75 -21.27
CA TYR A 304 -19.78 -12.46 -20.63
C TYR A 304 -19.14 -12.39 -19.24
N GLY A 305 -19.30 -13.42 -18.40
CA GLY A 305 -18.66 -13.48 -17.09
C GLY A 305 -17.14 -13.33 -17.15
N GLN A 306 -16.48 -13.98 -18.11
CA GLN A 306 -15.04 -13.83 -18.33
C GLN A 306 -14.65 -12.41 -18.79
N SER A 307 -15.47 -11.77 -19.62
CA SER A 307 -15.20 -10.42 -20.14
C SER A 307 -15.22 -9.31 -19.09
N ILE A 308 -15.84 -9.57 -17.93
CA ILE A 308 -15.97 -8.62 -16.81
C ILE A 308 -15.11 -9.02 -15.61
N CYS A 309 -14.19 -9.98 -15.77
CA CYS A 309 -13.28 -10.40 -14.71
C CYS A 309 -12.14 -9.42 -14.46
N HIS A 310 -11.71 -8.67 -15.47
CA HIS A 310 -10.56 -7.76 -15.40
C HIS A 310 -10.78 -6.57 -16.34
N PHE A 311 -10.51 -5.36 -15.90
CA PHE A 311 -10.67 -4.15 -16.73
C PHE A 311 -9.31 -3.51 -16.97
N MET A 312 -8.98 -3.31 -18.24
CA MET A 312 -7.69 -2.75 -18.66
C MET A 312 -7.87 -1.37 -19.28
N PHE A 313 -6.86 -0.52 -19.12
CA PHE A 313 -6.74 0.74 -19.83
C PHE A 313 -5.28 1.00 -20.22
N ASP A 314 -5.08 1.77 -21.29
CA ASP A 314 -3.76 2.24 -21.68
C ASP A 314 -3.31 3.36 -20.73
N GLU A 315 -2.16 3.18 -20.07
CA GLU A 315 -1.64 4.12 -19.08
C GLU A 315 -1.27 5.49 -19.69
N ASN A 316 -1.16 5.54 -21.01
CA ASN A 316 -0.84 6.72 -21.79
C ASN A 316 -2.07 7.41 -22.38
N SER A 317 -3.28 6.87 -22.18
CA SER A 317 -4.52 7.36 -22.78
C SER A 317 -5.59 7.67 -21.73
N GLU A 318 -5.85 8.97 -21.52
CA GLU A 318 -6.90 9.43 -20.62
C GLU A 318 -8.30 8.98 -21.08
N SER A 319 -8.57 8.97 -22.39
CA SER A 319 -9.85 8.47 -22.91
C SER A 319 -10.02 6.98 -22.62
N SER A 320 -8.97 6.17 -22.80
CA SER A 320 -9.01 4.73 -22.45
C SER A 320 -9.31 4.52 -20.97
N LEU A 321 -8.76 5.36 -20.09
CA LEU A 321 -9.06 5.30 -18.66
C LEU A 321 -10.53 5.63 -18.39
N TYR A 322 -11.05 6.74 -18.90
CA TYR A 322 -12.45 7.10 -18.67
C TYR A 322 -13.43 6.11 -19.30
N ASP A 323 -13.13 5.53 -20.46
CA ASP A 323 -13.94 4.48 -21.07
C ASP A 323 -14.02 3.26 -20.16
N ALA A 324 -12.90 2.82 -19.59
CA ALA A 324 -12.87 1.70 -18.66
C ALA A 324 -13.61 2.01 -17.33
N VAL A 325 -13.42 3.21 -16.78
CA VAL A 325 -14.10 3.63 -15.53
C VAL A 325 -15.62 3.80 -15.75
N ASN A 326 -16.05 4.37 -16.88
CA ASN A 326 -17.47 4.49 -17.20
C ASN A 326 -18.11 3.12 -17.46
N TYR A 327 -17.42 2.24 -18.18
CA TYR A 327 -17.92 0.88 -18.40
C TYR A 327 -18.08 0.11 -17.09
N THR A 328 -17.11 0.19 -16.18
CA THR A 328 -17.22 -0.43 -14.86
C THR A 328 -18.28 0.21 -13.98
N LEU A 329 -18.56 1.51 -14.12
CA LEU A 329 -19.70 2.15 -13.45
C LEU A 329 -21.03 1.57 -13.93
N GLU A 330 -21.23 1.39 -15.23
CA GLU A 330 -22.46 0.79 -15.78
C GLU A 330 -22.65 -0.65 -15.29
N LEU A 331 -21.57 -1.43 -15.26
CA LEU A 331 -21.62 -2.78 -14.70
C LEU A 331 -21.87 -2.79 -13.19
N THR A 332 -21.33 -1.81 -12.44
CA THR A 332 -21.61 -1.65 -11.01
C THR A 332 -23.08 -1.34 -10.76
N ARG A 333 -23.68 -0.47 -11.59
CA ARG A 333 -25.12 -0.16 -11.56
C ARG A 333 -25.97 -1.38 -11.87
N LYS A 334 -25.52 -2.24 -12.78
CA LYS A 334 -26.24 -3.44 -13.18
C LYS A 334 -26.14 -4.58 -12.16
N HIS A 335 -24.96 -4.83 -11.60
CA HIS A 335 -24.67 -6.07 -10.86
C HIS A 335 -24.41 -5.88 -9.37
N ILE A 336 -23.86 -4.74 -8.94
CA ILE A 336 -23.51 -4.51 -7.53
C ILE A 336 -24.61 -3.75 -6.80
N LEU A 337 -25.00 -2.57 -7.30
CA LEU A 337 -25.95 -1.69 -6.61
C LEU A 337 -27.31 -2.36 -6.29
N PRO A 338 -27.92 -3.16 -7.20
CA PRO A 338 -29.18 -3.82 -6.90
C PRO A 338 -29.07 -4.87 -5.80
N GLN A 339 -27.86 -5.38 -5.54
CA GLN A 339 -27.62 -6.37 -4.49
C GLN A 339 -27.42 -5.66 -3.15
N LEU A 340 -26.63 -4.57 -3.13
CA LEU A 340 -26.47 -3.76 -1.92
C LEU A 340 -27.81 -3.20 -1.45
N SER A 341 -28.67 -2.75 -2.38
CA SER A 341 -29.98 -2.18 -2.04
C SER A 341 -30.96 -3.15 -1.38
N THR A 342 -30.69 -4.46 -1.39
CA THR A 342 -31.51 -5.42 -0.64
C THR A 342 -31.14 -5.50 0.84
N ALA A 343 -29.92 -5.10 1.23
CA ALA A 343 -29.42 -5.18 2.60
C ALA A 343 -29.70 -3.87 3.35
N VAL A 344 -30.92 -3.72 3.86
CA VAL A 344 -31.41 -2.46 4.47
C VAL A 344 -31.74 -2.57 5.96
N ASP A 345 -31.71 -3.80 6.49
CA ASP A 345 -31.89 -4.14 7.89
C ASP A 345 -31.10 -5.42 8.20
N ILE A 346 -31.00 -5.81 9.47
CA ILE A 346 -30.19 -6.94 9.92
C ILE A 346 -30.60 -8.26 9.24
N ARG A 347 -31.90 -8.53 9.09
CA ARG A 347 -32.39 -9.78 8.48
C ARG A 347 -32.14 -9.82 6.98
N SER A 348 -32.35 -8.70 6.29
CA SER A 348 -32.08 -8.60 4.87
C SER A 348 -30.57 -8.57 4.56
N SER A 349 -29.73 -8.09 5.48
CA SER A 349 -28.27 -8.25 5.44
C SER A 349 -27.85 -9.72 5.56
N LEU A 350 -28.42 -10.50 6.49
CA LEU A 350 -28.19 -11.95 6.54
C LEU A 350 -28.59 -12.65 5.24
N SER A 351 -29.76 -12.31 4.71
CA SER A 351 -30.26 -12.85 3.44
C SER A 351 -29.32 -12.51 2.27
N TYR A 352 -28.80 -11.27 2.24
CA TYR A 352 -27.80 -10.83 1.29
C TYR A 352 -26.52 -11.67 1.39
N LEU A 353 -25.96 -11.81 2.60
CA LEU A 353 -24.71 -12.55 2.86
C LEU A 353 -24.85 -14.02 2.45
N LYS A 354 -25.96 -14.67 2.81
CA LYS A 354 -26.31 -16.04 2.38
C LYS A 354 -26.33 -16.13 0.84
N ARG A 355 -27.00 -15.20 0.15
CA ARG A 355 -27.12 -15.19 -1.32
C ARG A 355 -25.78 -15.03 -2.04
N ILE A 356 -24.87 -14.22 -1.50
CA ILE A 356 -23.52 -14.04 -2.06
C ILE A 356 -22.53 -15.11 -1.55
N GLY A 357 -23.01 -16.19 -0.93
CA GLY A 357 -22.16 -17.27 -0.45
C GLY A 357 -21.14 -16.84 0.61
N TYR A 358 -21.39 -15.74 1.32
CA TYR A 358 -20.54 -15.31 2.42
C TYR A 358 -20.80 -16.19 3.64
N ASN A 359 -19.75 -16.80 4.17
CA ASN A 359 -19.86 -17.70 5.32
C ASN A 359 -19.84 -16.89 6.62
N CYS A 360 -21.02 -16.62 7.19
CA CYS A 360 -21.14 -16.07 8.54
C CYS A 360 -20.87 -17.20 9.53
N CYS A 361 -19.69 -17.23 10.14
CA CYS A 361 -19.26 -18.36 10.95
C CYS A 361 -19.57 -18.12 12.42
N ILE A 362 -20.37 -19.01 13.02
CA ILE A 362 -20.54 -19.06 14.48
C ILE A 362 -19.59 -20.06 15.15
N ASN A 363 -18.97 -20.96 14.37
CA ASN A 363 -18.15 -22.07 14.86
C ASN A 363 -16.83 -21.65 15.53
N ASN A 364 -16.43 -20.40 15.34
CA ASN A 364 -15.22 -19.84 15.94
C ASN A 364 -15.53 -19.09 17.25
N PHE A 365 -16.78 -19.15 17.73
CA PHE A 365 -17.19 -18.62 19.02
C PHE A 365 -17.22 -19.78 20.02
N ASP A 366 -16.32 -19.76 21.01
CA ASP A 366 -16.43 -20.65 22.17
C ASP A 366 -17.18 -19.98 23.33
N ARG A 367 -17.47 -20.74 24.39
CA ARG A 367 -18.16 -20.24 25.60
C ARG A 367 -17.40 -19.15 26.36
N ASP A 368 -16.09 -19.02 26.12
CA ASP A 368 -15.24 -17.98 26.70
C ASP A 368 -15.23 -16.72 25.84
N LEU A 369 -15.98 -16.71 24.72
CA LEU A 369 -15.94 -15.67 23.69
C LEU A 369 -14.51 -15.46 23.16
N SER A 370 -13.72 -16.53 23.11
CA SER A 370 -12.47 -16.54 22.39
C SER A 370 -12.76 -16.69 20.90
N PHE A 371 -12.22 -15.76 20.12
CA PHE A 371 -12.45 -15.63 18.68
C PHE A 371 -11.30 -16.23 17.86
N GLY A 372 -10.62 -17.25 18.40
CA GLY A 372 -9.47 -17.87 17.77
C GLY A 372 -9.82 -18.36 16.36
N GLY A 373 -9.23 -17.73 15.33
CA GLY A 373 -9.49 -18.08 13.93
C GLY A 373 -10.66 -17.34 13.26
N CYS A 374 -11.39 -16.46 13.95
CA CYS A 374 -12.32 -15.52 13.30
C CYS A 374 -11.55 -14.47 12.49
N GLY A 375 -11.86 -14.36 11.19
CA GLY A 375 -11.41 -13.21 10.41
C GLY A 375 -12.10 -11.92 10.89
N ASN A 376 -11.43 -10.77 10.70
CA ASN A 376 -11.97 -9.46 11.09
C ASN A 376 -13.33 -9.13 10.46
N ALA A 377 -13.59 -9.70 9.28
CA ALA A 377 -14.80 -9.50 8.51
C ALA A 377 -15.98 -10.40 8.93
N ASP A 378 -15.79 -11.35 9.85
CA ASP A 378 -16.83 -12.31 10.21
C ASP A 378 -18.09 -11.62 10.77
N GLU A 379 -19.24 -12.06 10.29
CA GLU A 379 -20.58 -11.50 10.56
C GLU A 379 -21.46 -12.48 11.36
N GLY A 380 -20.89 -13.51 12.01
CA GLY A 380 -21.65 -14.57 12.68
C GLY A 380 -22.61 -14.05 13.76
N PHE A 381 -22.29 -12.95 14.45
CA PHE A 381 -23.18 -12.33 15.42
C PHE A 381 -24.47 -11.76 14.83
N LEU A 382 -24.56 -11.55 13.52
CA LEU A 382 -25.82 -11.15 12.91
C LEU A 382 -26.95 -12.16 13.17
N TYR A 383 -26.64 -13.45 13.27
CA TYR A 383 -27.66 -14.46 13.61
C TYR A 383 -28.28 -14.21 14.98
N ILE A 384 -27.47 -13.82 15.96
CA ILE A 384 -27.93 -13.53 17.32
C ILE A 384 -28.69 -12.20 17.35
N VAL A 385 -28.16 -11.17 16.71
CA VAL A 385 -28.82 -9.85 16.63
C VAL A 385 -30.17 -9.93 15.90
N ALA A 386 -30.26 -10.74 14.85
CA ALA A 386 -31.50 -10.94 14.10
C ALA A 386 -32.52 -11.83 14.80
N ASP A 387 -32.10 -12.52 15.86
CA ASP A 387 -32.79 -13.65 16.49
C ASP A 387 -33.25 -14.67 15.43
N ASP A 388 -32.29 -15.21 14.66
CA ASP A 388 -32.55 -15.99 13.45
C ASP A 388 -33.21 -17.34 13.76
N GLU A 389 -34.51 -17.45 13.46
CA GLU A 389 -35.31 -18.66 13.67
C GLU A 389 -34.85 -19.85 12.82
N GLU A 390 -34.33 -19.61 11.62
CA GLU A 390 -33.85 -20.69 10.74
C GLU A 390 -32.65 -21.40 11.36
N LEU A 391 -31.67 -20.63 11.85
CA LEU A 391 -30.52 -21.19 12.54
C LEU A 391 -30.92 -21.86 13.85
N LYS A 392 -31.79 -21.24 14.66
CA LYS A 392 -32.29 -21.85 15.91
C LYS A 392 -32.94 -23.21 15.64
N GLY A 393 -33.85 -23.29 14.66
CA GLY A 393 -34.52 -24.54 14.30
C GLY A 393 -33.55 -25.61 13.75
N MET A 394 -32.52 -25.21 13.01
CA MET A 394 -31.46 -26.13 12.56
C MET A 394 -30.67 -26.71 13.74
N LEU A 395 -30.24 -25.84 14.67
CA LEU A 395 -29.51 -26.25 15.87
C LEU A 395 -30.36 -27.18 16.75
N GLU A 396 -31.63 -26.84 16.99
CA GLU A 396 -32.57 -27.70 17.72
C GLU A 396 -32.74 -29.06 17.05
N SER A 397 -32.81 -29.11 15.72
CA SER A 397 -32.94 -30.37 14.98
C SER A 397 -31.70 -31.26 15.11
N GLN A 398 -30.51 -30.67 15.21
CA GLN A 398 -29.25 -31.37 15.48
C GLN A 398 -29.19 -31.85 16.94
N ILE A 399 -29.58 -31.01 17.89
CA ILE A 399 -29.62 -31.35 19.33
C ILE A 399 -30.62 -32.47 19.60
N ASN A 400 -31.81 -32.40 19.01
CA ASN A 400 -32.86 -33.40 19.21
C ASN A 400 -32.64 -34.68 18.39
N GLY A 401 -31.55 -34.77 17.61
CA GLY A 401 -31.23 -35.94 16.78
C GLY A 401 -32.18 -36.16 15.60
N THR A 402 -32.93 -35.13 15.21
CA THR A 402 -33.79 -35.17 13.99
C THR A 402 -32.92 -35.14 12.73
N ILE A 403 -31.76 -34.47 12.80
CA ILE A 403 -30.71 -34.52 11.79
C ILE A 403 -29.57 -35.38 12.35
N PRO A 404 -29.08 -36.40 11.62
CA PRO A 404 -27.91 -37.18 12.05
C PRO A 404 -26.67 -36.29 12.14
N THR A 405 -25.99 -36.33 13.28
CA THR A 405 -24.75 -35.59 13.54
C THR A 405 -23.71 -36.50 14.18
N THR A 406 -22.44 -36.17 14.01
CA THR A 406 -21.35 -36.68 14.86
C THR A 406 -21.46 -36.11 16.28
N GLU A 407 -20.74 -36.71 17.23
CA GLU A 407 -20.68 -36.19 18.62
C GLU A 407 -20.14 -34.75 18.66
N GLU A 408 -19.13 -34.44 17.85
CA GLU A 408 -18.55 -33.09 17.77
C GLU A 408 -19.54 -32.07 17.21
N GLU A 409 -20.30 -32.43 16.17
CA GLU A 409 -21.32 -31.56 15.58
C GLU A 409 -22.48 -31.34 16.55
N HIS A 410 -22.89 -32.37 17.29
CA HIS A 410 -23.92 -32.26 18.32
C HIS A 410 -23.48 -31.31 19.44
N GLN A 411 -22.27 -31.48 19.97
CA GLN A 411 -21.73 -30.62 21.02
C GLN A 411 -21.64 -29.15 20.57
N ARG A 412 -21.18 -28.89 19.34
CA ARG A 412 -21.18 -27.53 18.77
C ARG A 412 -22.58 -26.96 18.61
N ALA A 413 -23.55 -27.77 18.21
CA ALA A 413 -24.94 -27.31 18.08
C ALA A 413 -25.50 -26.85 19.44
N VAL A 414 -25.22 -27.59 20.51
CA VAL A 414 -25.57 -27.21 21.89
C VAL A 414 -24.92 -25.88 22.26
N GLU A 415 -23.61 -25.74 22.08
CA GLU A 415 -22.86 -24.53 22.43
C GLU A 415 -23.35 -23.30 21.68
N HIS A 416 -23.63 -23.41 20.37
CA HIS A 416 -24.16 -22.29 19.61
C HIS A 416 -25.60 -21.93 19.96
N TYR A 417 -26.42 -22.92 20.34
CA TYR A 417 -27.80 -22.66 20.77
C TYR A 417 -27.83 -21.88 22.08
N GLU A 418 -26.87 -22.11 22.98
CA GLU A 418 -26.70 -21.34 24.22
C GLU A 418 -26.48 -19.83 23.96
N PHE A 419 -25.90 -19.45 22.82
CA PHE A 419 -25.76 -18.03 22.46
C PHE A 419 -27.09 -17.30 22.28
N PHE A 420 -28.19 -18.02 22.05
CA PHE A 420 -29.52 -17.44 21.90
C PHE A 420 -30.28 -17.33 23.22
N ASN A 421 -30.07 -18.23 24.18
CA ASN A 421 -30.99 -18.36 25.31
C ASN A 421 -30.37 -18.77 26.66
N ASP A 422 -29.09 -19.13 26.72
CA ASP A 422 -28.50 -19.57 27.99
C ASP A 422 -28.40 -18.37 28.96
N PRO A 423 -28.86 -18.51 30.22
CA PRO A 423 -28.92 -17.40 31.17
C PRO A 423 -27.56 -16.82 31.58
N VAL A 424 -26.45 -17.52 31.30
CA VAL A 424 -25.08 -17.09 31.61
C VAL A 424 -24.33 -16.67 30.36
N ILE A 425 -24.46 -17.42 29.26
CA ILE A 425 -23.73 -17.19 28.01
C ILE A 425 -24.38 -16.09 27.17
N HIS A 426 -25.70 -16.10 26.99
CA HIS A 426 -26.39 -15.11 26.16
C HIS A 426 -26.13 -13.66 26.60
N PRO A 427 -26.17 -13.31 27.91
CA PRO A 427 -25.79 -11.97 28.36
C PRO A 427 -24.35 -11.57 28.02
N LYS A 428 -23.39 -12.51 28.04
CA LYS A 428 -22.00 -12.23 27.63
C LYS A 428 -21.91 -11.94 26.13
N VAL A 429 -22.64 -12.70 25.31
CA VAL A 429 -22.72 -12.48 23.86
C VAL A 429 -23.28 -11.08 23.57
N LEU A 430 -24.37 -10.68 24.23
CA LEU A 430 -24.95 -9.34 24.08
C LEU A 430 -23.96 -8.23 24.47
N LEU A 431 -23.20 -8.41 25.55
CA LEU A 431 -22.16 -7.45 25.96
C LEU A 431 -21.05 -7.31 24.90
N GLU A 432 -20.63 -8.41 24.30
CA GLU A 432 -19.65 -8.37 23.21
C GLU A 432 -20.20 -7.71 21.95
N ILE A 433 -21.46 -7.98 21.58
CA ILE A 433 -22.15 -7.34 20.46
C ILE A 433 -22.16 -5.82 20.65
N GLU A 434 -22.53 -5.35 21.85
CA GLU A 434 -22.51 -3.92 22.19
C GLU A 434 -21.09 -3.33 22.17
N ARG A 435 -20.09 -4.09 22.66
CA ARG A 435 -18.67 -3.67 22.60
C ARG A 435 -18.21 -3.47 21.16
N ARG A 436 -18.50 -4.42 20.25
CA ARG A 436 -18.14 -4.33 18.82
C ARG A 436 -18.89 -3.20 18.13
N LYS A 437 -20.18 -3.06 18.41
CA LYS A 437 -21.00 -1.95 17.90
C LYS A 437 -20.39 -0.60 18.28
N ALA A 438 -20.05 -0.40 19.54
CA ALA A 438 -19.40 0.84 20.00
C ALA A 438 -18.03 1.06 19.32
N GLN A 439 -17.19 0.03 19.27
CA GLN A 439 -15.87 0.09 18.64
C GLN A 439 -15.95 0.46 17.15
N ASN A 440 -16.76 -0.26 16.38
CA ASN A 440 -16.91 -0.03 14.95
C ASN A 440 -17.60 1.30 14.65
N THR A 441 -18.54 1.72 15.50
CA THR A 441 -19.17 3.05 15.39
C THR A 441 -18.12 4.16 15.48
N GLU A 442 -17.19 4.09 16.44
CA GLU A 442 -16.11 5.08 16.55
C GLU A 442 -15.13 5.03 15.38
N ILE A 443 -14.81 3.84 14.87
CA ILE A 443 -13.99 3.69 13.67
C ILE A 443 -14.67 4.38 12.47
N LEU A 444 -15.96 4.15 12.24
CA LEU A 444 -16.70 4.74 11.13
C LEU A 444 -16.82 6.27 11.26
N LYS A 445 -16.99 6.79 12.48
CA LYS A 445 -16.92 8.24 12.75
C LYS A 445 -15.55 8.82 12.40
N SER A 446 -14.46 8.11 12.70
CA SER A 446 -13.10 8.54 12.35
C SER A 446 -12.91 8.72 10.83
N TYR A 447 -13.64 7.93 10.03
CA TYR A 447 -13.71 8.05 8.57
C TYR A 447 -14.61 9.21 8.08
N GLY A 448 -15.26 9.95 8.98
CA GLY A 448 -16.12 11.08 8.65
C GLY A 448 -17.57 10.70 8.33
N LEU A 449 -18.02 9.50 8.73
CA LEU A 449 -19.41 9.09 8.58
C LEU A 449 -20.25 9.55 9.77
N SER A 450 -21.51 9.91 9.49
CA SER A 450 -22.54 10.11 10.50
C SER A 450 -23.41 8.86 10.51
N LEU A 451 -23.41 8.14 11.64
CA LEU A 451 -24.20 6.93 11.86
C LEU A 451 -25.55 7.27 12.48
#